data_AF-A0A5R9GP17-F1
#
_entry.id   AF-A0A5R9GP17-F1
#
_cell.length_a   1.000
_cell.length_b   1.000
_cell.length_c   1.000
_cell.angle_alpha   90.00
_cell.angle_beta   90.00
_cell.angle_gamma   90.00
#
_symmetry.space_group_name_H-M   'P 1'
#
loop_
_entity.id
_entity.type
_entity.pdbx_description
1 polymer ?
#
loop_
_entity_poly.entity_id
_entity_poly.type
_entity_poly.pdbx_seq_one_letter_code
_entity_poly.pdbx_strand_id
1 'polypeptide(L)'
;MESIKIMISSTVDDLKAERETAELAFTSNAFVELIGADRFNTASVAGNSRLETTRMARECDLYILILGSRYGHELSNGKSATEIEFDAAIKADPTKVLIFKKETTDPAELKQQDFINRVSNYTSGYWRTSFSHTAQLMALIQNSFQQWLKNRANLGTSADFVDHFIRLAKQRIPEPSAQMYYKTEKDNVDLSFEMFSHTYYINFSKKQIYDDFWGCLNHLEDQFGLWLS
;
A
#
# COMPACT_ATOMS: atom_id res chain seq x y z
N MET A 1 9.25 20.22 12.48
CA MET A 1 8.82 18.81 12.41
C MET A 1 8.81 18.46 10.94
N GLU A 2 9.40 17.34 10.54
CA GLU A 2 9.34 16.91 9.15
C GLU A 2 7.88 16.58 8.78
N SER A 3 7.42 17.03 7.62
CA SER A 3 6.07 16.79 7.13
C SER A 3 5.93 15.34 6.66
N ILE A 4 4.75 14.75 6.88
CA ILE A 4 4.36 13.49 6.25
C ILE A 4 3.96 13.80 4.82
N LYS A 5 4.72 13.29 3.86
CA LYS A 5 4.45 13.43 2.43
C LYS A 5 3.42 12.42 1.99
N ILE A 6 2.24 12.88 1.60
CA ILE A 6 1.16 12.03 1.11
C ILE A 6 0.99 12.25 -0.39
N MET A 7 1.12 11.17 -1.17
CA MET A 7 0.81 11.21 -2.59
C MET A 7 -0.62 10.74 -2.85
N ILE A 8 -1.41 11.54 -3.57
CA ILE A 8 -2.75 11.18 -4.04
C ILE A 8 -2.71 10.85 -5.54
N SER A 9 -2.85 9.56 -5.86
CA SER A 9 -2.87 9.06 -7.23
C SER A 9 -4.26 8.59 -7.64
N SER A 10 -4.66 8.99 -8.85
CA SER A 10 -5.93 8.64 -9.49
C SER A 10 -5.86 9.03 -10.96
N THR A 11 -6.83 8.60 -11.77
CA THR A 11 -7.10 9.30 -13.04
C THR A 11 -7.53 10.74 -12.74
N VAL A 12 -7.09 11.69 -13.57
CA VAL A 12 -7.30 13.13 -13.30
C VAL A 12 -8.65 13.60 -13.83
N ASP A 13 -9.02 13.22 -15.05
CA ASP A 13 -10.15 13.83 -15.74
C ASP A 13 -11.51 13.50 -15.12
N ASP A 14 -11.71 12.26 -14.66
CA ASP A 14 -12.99 11.72 -14.18
C ASP A 14 -13.13 11.69 -12.64
N LEU A 15 -12.04 11.95 -11.91
CA LEU A 15 -12.01 11.90 -10.44
C LEU A 15 -11.64 13.25 -9.78
N LYS A 16 -11.89 14.37 -10.48
CA LYS A 16 -11.53 15.71 -9.98
C LYS A 16 -12.14 16.01 -8.60
N ALA A 17 -13.42 15.71 -8.42
CA ALA A 17 -14.12 15.94 -7.16
C ALA A 17 -13.57 15.07 -6.02
N GLU A 18 -13.18 13.84 -6.33
CA GLU A 18 -12.56 12.91 -5.37
C GLU A 18 -11.15 13.38 -4.98
N ARG A 19 -10.36 13.90 -5.92
CA ARG A 19 -9.04 14.49 -5.64
C ARG A 19 -9.16 15.73 -4.75
N GLU A 20 -10.11 16.62 -5.05
CA GLU A 20 -10.45 17.78 -4.21
C GLU A 20 -10.87 17.35 -2.80
N THR A 21 -11.68 16.31 -2.69
CA THR A 21 -12.12 15.76 -1.41
C THR A 21 -10.96 15.18 -0.60
N ALA A 22 -10.04 14.47 -1.27
CA ALA A 22 -8.84 13.94 -0.64
C ALA A 22 -7.92 15.06 -0.15
N GLU A 23 -7.79 16.15 -0.91
CA GLU A 23 -7.07 17.36 -0.49
C GLU A 23 -7.68 17.98 0.77
N LEU A 24 -9.01 18.16 0.78
CA LEU A 24 -9.76 18.71 1.91
C LEU A 24 -9.67 17.84 3.17
N ALA A 25 -9.55 16.52 3.02
CA ALA A 25 -9.39 15.59 4.13
C ALA A 25 -8.16 15.89 4.99
N PHE A 26 -7.13 16.52 4.39
CA PHE A 26 -5.86 16.83 5.05
C PHE A 26 -5.67 18.30 5.44
N THR A 27 -6.59 19.20 5.09
CA THR A 27 -6.43 20.66 5.32
C THR A 27 -6.19 21.02 6.80
N SER A 28 -6.74 20.25 7.74
CA SER A 28 -6.54 20.47 9.19
C SER A 28 -5.24 19.88 9.74
N ASN A 29 -4.45 19.16 8.93
CA ASN A 29 -3.22 18.49 9.37
C ASN A 29 -2.00 19.33 8.98
N ALA A 30 -1.56 20.23 9.86
CA ALA A 30 -0.41 21.12 9.60
C ALA A 30 0.94 20.39 9.41
N PHE A 31 0.99 19.09 9.68
CA PHE A 31 2.17 18.24 9.50
C PHE A 31 2.09 17.35 8.25
N VAL A 32 1.11 17.56 7.38
CA VAL A 32 0.96 16.83 6.12
C VAL A 32 1.34 17.74 4.95
N GLU A 33 2.13 17.19 4.03
CA GLU A 33 2.45 17.79 2.74
C GLU A 33 1.84 16.92 1.64
N LEU A 34 0.95 17.47 0.83
CA LEU A 34 0.38 16.77 -0.30
C LEU A 34 1.27 16.94 -1.53
N ILE A 35 1.61 15.83 -2.18
CA ILE A 35 2.42 15.80 -3.40
C ILE A 35 1.72 14.99 -4.50
N GLY A 36 2.10 15.22 -5.75
CA GLY A 36 1.58 14.46 -6.90
C GLY A 36 1.40 15.33 -8.14
N ALA A 37 0.90 14.71 -9.21
CA ALA A 37 0.52 15.42 -10.42
C ALA A 37 -0.80 16.17 -10.24
N ASP A 38 -0.88 17.36 -10.83
CA ASP A 38 -2.06 18.24 -10.91
C ASP A 38 -2.69 18.60 -9.54
N ARG A 39 -2.97 19.90 -9.33
CA ARG A 39 -3.36 20.53 -8.04
C ARG A 39 -2.33 20.45 -6.89
N PHE A 40 -1.54 19.37 -6.80
CA PHE A 40 -0.52 19.18 -5.77
C PHE A 40 0.89 19.62 -6.21
N ASN A 41 1.06 19.94 -7.50
CA ASN A 41 2.35 20.42 -7.99
C ASN A 41 2.54 21.89 -7.64
N THR A 42 3.50 22.18 -6.76
CA THR A 42 3.78 23.54 -6.26
C THR A 42 4.88 24.25 -7.03
N ALA A 43 5.62 23.55 -7.90
CA ALA A 43 6.73 24.12 -8.66
C ALA A 43 6.90 23.46 -10.05
N SER A 44 7.45 24.21 -11.00
CA SER A 44 7.97 23.60 -12.22
C SER A 44 9.36 23.03 -11.94
N VAL A 45 9.60 21.78 -12.36
CA VAL A 45 10.88 21.09 -12.17
C VAL A 45 11.43 20.64 -13.52
N ALA A 46 12.76 20.56 -13.63
CA ALA A 46 13.44 20.08 -14.82
C ALA A 46 13.36 18.53 -14.90
N GLY A 47 12.19 18.02 -15.28
CA GLY A 47 11.89 16.59 -15.41
C GLY A 47 10.61 16.38 -16.21
N ASN A 48 10.37 15.16 -16.69
CA ASN A 48 9.09 14.81 -17.30
C ASN A 48 8.12 14.26 -16.25
N SER A 49 6.82 14.42 -16.48
CA SER A 49 5.77 14.06 -15.50
C SER A 49 5.88 12.64 -15.00
N ARG A 50 6.21 11.68 -15.87
CA ARG A 50 6.35 10.26 -15.50
C ARG A 50 7.46 10.06 -14.48
N LEU A 51 8.65 10.64 -14.71
CA LEU A 51 9.78 10.49 -13.79
C LEU A 51 9.46 11.09 -12.42
N GLU A 52 8.86 12.29 -12.42
CA GLU A 52 8.54 12.98 -11.17
C GLU A 52 7.44 12.31 -10.36
N THR A 53 6.33 11.90 -10.98
CA THR A 53 5.26 11.23 -10.22
C THR A 53 5.68 9.84 -9.75
N THR A 54 6.46 9.10 -10.54
CA THR A 54 7.06 7.83 -10.11
C THR A 54 7.99 8.03 -8.91
N ARG A 55 8.80 9.11 -8.91
CA ARG A 55 9.67 9.46 -7.79
C ARG A 55 8.86 9.83 -6.56
N MET A 56 7.84 10.69 -6.71
CA MET A 56 6.92 11.06 -5.62
C MET A 56 6.27 9.83 -5.00
N ALA A 57 5.80 8.87 -5.81
CA ALA A 57 5.17 7.65 -5.32
C ALA A 57 6.15 6.76 -4.55
N ARG A 58 7.39 6.68 -5.03
CA ARG A 58 8.46 5.94 -4.36
C ARG A 58 8.86 6.58 -3.03
N GLU A 59 8.93 7.90 -2.97
CA GLU A 59 9.50 8.66 -1.83
C GLU A 59 8.46 9.17 -0.83
N CYS A 60 7.16 9.12 -1.15
CA CYS A 60 6.12 9.53 -0.21
C CYS A 60 6.09 8.62 1.04
N ASP A 61 5.67 9.18 2.16
CA ASP A 61 5.44 8.44 3.40
C ASP A 61 4.15 7.63 3.35
N LEU A 62 3.13 8.14 2.65
CA LEU A 62 1.85 7.49 2.42
C LEU A 62 1.39 7.70 0.98
N TYR A 63 0.96 6.61 0.35
CA TYR A 63 0.41 6.59 -0.99
C TYR A 63 -1.09 6.29 -0.92
N ILE A 64 -1.91 7.18 -1.45
CA ILE A 64 -3.36 7.02 -1.53
C ILE A 64 -3.75 6.82 -2.98
N LEU A 65 -4.37 5.68 -3.26
CA LEU A 65 -4.90 5.34 -4.57
C LEU A 65 -6.42 5.48 -4.58
N ILE A 66 -6.95 6.29 -5.50
CA ILE A 66 -8.38 6.41 -5.76
C ILE A 66 -8.69 5.79 -7.13
N LEU A 67 -9.50 4.74 -7.14
CA LEU A 67 -9.87 3.96 -8.32
C LEU A 67 -11.28 4.35 -8.81
N GLY A 68 -11.39 4.68 -10.08
CA GLY A 68 -12.64 4.86 -10.82
C GLY A 68 -12.85 3.77 -11.87
N SER A 69 -13.72 4.02 -12.85
CA SER A 69 -14.01 3.09 -13.96
C SER A 69 -13.03 3.21 -15.13
N ARG A 70 -12.29 4.32 -15.24
CA ARG A 70 -11.31 4.53 -16.32
C ARG A 70 -9.92 4.07 -15.93
N TYR A 71 -9.18 3.51 -16.89
CA TYR A 71 -7.78 3.13 -16.71
C TYR A 71 -6.84 4.34 -16.81
N GLY A 72 -7.26 5.34 -17.59
CA GLY A 72 -6.51 6.56 -17.82
C GLY A 72 -5.57 6.46 -19.02
N HIS A 73 -4.63 7.40 -19.12
CA HIS A 73 -3.71 7.48 -20.23
C HIS A 73 -2.62 6.40 -20.15
N GLU A 74 -2.57 5.54 -21.17
CA GLU A 74 -1.54 4.51 -21.30
C GLU A 74 -0.21 5.08 -21.79
N LEU A 75 0.89 4.62 -21.21
CA LEU A 75 2.23 4.89 -21.72
C LEU A 75 2.67 3.79 -22.70
N SER A 76 3.83 4.00 -23.32
CA SER A 76 4.39 3.08 -24.33
C SER A 76 4.61 1.64 -23.86
N ASN A 77 4.61 1.39 -22.54
CA ASN A 77 4.73 0.06 -21.94
C ASN A 77 3.36 -0.60 -21.64
N GLY A 78 2.26 0.00 -22.09
CA GLY A 78 0.89 -0.50 -21.89
C GLY A 78 0.32 -0.31 -20.47
N LYS A 79 1.05 0.40 -19.60
CA LYS A 79 0.58 0.75 -18.24
C LYS A 79 0.08 2.18 -18.18
N SER A 80 -0.95 2.42 -17.38
CA SER A 80 -1.37 3.78 -17.04
C SER A 80 -0.35 4.48 -16.13
N ALA A 81 -0.39 5.80 -16.07
CA ALA A 81 0.41 6.58 -15.14
C ALA A 81 0.16 6.16 -13.67
N THR A 82 -1.12 6.01 -13.30
CA THR A 82 -1.57 5.55 -11.98
C THR A 82 -1.02 4.17 -11.62
N GLU A 83 -0.99 3.23 -12.58
CA GLU A 83 -0.43 1.90 -12.34
C GLU A 83 1.08 1.94 -12.12
N ILE A 84 1.81 2.78 -12.87
CA ILE A 84 3.26 2.95 -12.72
C ILE A 84 3.60 3.57 -11.35
N GLU A 85 2.82 4.56 -10.92
CA GLU A 85 2.95 5.17 -9.60
C GLU A 85 2.68 4.16 -8.48
N PHE A 86 1.61 3.36 -8.61
CA PHE A 86 1.28 2.30 -7.66
C PHE A 86 2.42 1.27 -7.56
N ASP A 87 2.91 0.78 -8.70
CA ASP A 87 4.02 -0.17 -8.72
C ASP A 87 5.29 0.40 -8.07
N ALA A 88 5.56 1.70 -8.22
CA ALA A 88 6.69 2.35 -7.58
C ALA A 88 6.51 2.52 -6.06
N ALA A 89 5.29 2.81 -5.60
CA ALA A 89 4.97 2.93 -4.18
C ALA A 89 5.13 1.59 -3.46
N ILE A 90 4.52 0.52 -3.97
CA ILE A 90 4.55 -0.80 -3.33
C ILE A 90 5.95 -1.42 -3.33
N LYS A 91 6.75 -1.17 -4.37
CA LYS A 91 8.14 -1.63 -4.43
C LYS A 91 9.04 -0.93 -3.42
N ALA A 92 8.71 0.30 -3.06
CA ALA A 92 9.45 1.04 -2.06
C ALA A 92 9.07 0.57 -0.65
N ASP A 93 7.77 0.45 -0.40
CA ASP A 93 7.23 -0.01 0.87
C ASP A 93 5.78 -0.51 0.66
N PRO A 94 5.51 -1.82 0.78
CA PRO A 94 4.15 -2.34 0.66
C PRO A 94 3.20 -1.86 1.76
N THR A 95 3.71 -1.32 2.88
CA THR A 95 2.88 -0.96 4.05
C THR A 95 2.37 0.48 4.03
N LYS A 96 2.77 1.30 3.05
CA LYS A 96 2.40 2.72 2.96
C LYS A 96 1.22 3.02 2.04
N VAL A 97 0.41 2.04 1.68
CA VAL A 97 -0.62 2.20 0.64
C VAL A 97 -2.04 2.09 1.22
N LEU A 98 -2.91 3.03 0.87
CA LEU A 98 -4.34 3.01 1.15
C LEU A 98 -5.12 3.12 -0.16
N ILE A 99 -6.16 2.30 -0.33
CA ILE A 99 -6.93 2.26 -1.59
C ILE A 99 -8.41 2.48 -1.35
N PHE A 100 -8.96 3.41 -2.14
CA PHE A 100 -10.37 3.75 -2.18
C PHE A 100 -10.91 3.52 -3.59
N LYS A 101 -12.03 2.80 -3.73
CA LYS A 101 -12.69 2.60 -5.02
C LYS A 101 -14.04 3.29 -5.03
N LYS A 102 -14.25 4.12 -6.03
CA LYS A 102 -15.55 4.68 -6.35
C LYS A 102 -16.44 3.58 -6.90
N GLU A 103 -17.65 3.46 -6.36
CA GLU A 103 -18.68 2.64 -6.98
C GLU A 103 -19.28 3.39 -8.17
N THR A 104 -19.24 2.75 -9.32
CA THR A 104 -19.74 3.27 -10.60
C THR A 104 -20.87 2.36 -11.09
N THR A 105 -21.87 2.95 -11.74
CA THR A 105 -22.91 2.19 -12.43
C THR A 105 -22.39 1.58 -13.72
N ASP A 106 -21.47 2.29 -14.39
CA ASP A 106 -20.85 1.83 -15.61
C ASP A 106 -19.72 0.84 -15.31
N PRO A 107 -19.57 -0.21 -16.14
CA PRO A 107 -18.46 -1.15 -16.01
C PRO A 107 -17.13 -0.43 -16.20
N ALA A 108 -16.11 -0.87 -15.46
CA ALA A 108 -14.76 -0.39 -15.66
C ALA A 108 -14.23 -0.81 -17.03
N GLU A 109 -13.35 0.01 -17.62
CA GLU A 109 -12.55 -0.39 -18.78
C GLU A 109 -11.80 -1.68 -18.46
N LEU A 110 -11.61 -2.58 -19.45
CA LEU A 110 -11.05 -3.91 -19.20
C LEU A 110 -9.70 -3.86 -18.44
N LYS A 111 -8.80 -2.98 -18.85
CA LYS A 111 -7.51 -2.80 -18.16
C LYS A 111 -7.65 -2.22 -16.76
N GLN A 112 -8.65 -1.36 -16.54
CA GLN A 112 -8.95 -0.87 -15.21
C GLN A 112 -9.50 -1.98 -14.32
N GLN A 113 -10.33 -2.87 -14.87
CA GLN A 113 -10.82 -4.04 -14.14
C GLN A 113 -9.66 -4.99 -13.78
N ASP A 114 -8.73 -5.23 -14.70
CA ASP A 114 -7.52 -6.03 -14.44
C ASP A 114 -6.67 -5.40 -13.33
N PHE A 115 -6.49 -4.08 -13.38
CA PHE A 115 -5.76 -3.34 -12.35
C PHE A 115 -6.47 -3.40 -10.99
N ILE A 116 -7.80 -3.18 -10.94
CA ILE A 116 -8.60 -3.31 -9.72
C ILE A 116 -8.49 -4.73 -9.14
N ASN A 117 -8.58 -5.76 -9.98
CA ASN A 117 -8.48 -7.17 -9.56
C ASN A 117 -7.09 -7.48 -8.98
N ARG A 118 -6.02 -6.95 -9.58
CA ARG A 118 -4.66 -7.11 -9.08
C ARG A 118 -4.48 -6.41 -7.73
N VAL A 119 -4.89 -5.14 -7.64
CA VAL A 119 -4.76 -4.33 -6.43
C VAL A 119 -5.58 -4.90 -5.28
N SER A 120 -6.76 -5.45 -5.58
CA SER A 120 -7.72 -5.97 -4.60
C SER A 120 -7.72 -7.50 -4.51
N ASN A 121 -6.65 -8.17 -4.94
CA ASN A 121 -6.55 -9.61 -4.83
C ASN A 121 -6.71 -10.04 -3.36
N TYR A 122 -7.45 -11.13 -3.12
CA TYR A 122 -7.82 -11.55 -1.77
C TYR A 122 -6.63 -11.95 -0.89
N THR A 123 -5.57 -12.52 -1.48
CA THR A 123 -4.41 -13.05 -0.74
C THR A 123 -3.15 -12.20 -0.90
N SER A 124 -2.92 -11.62 -2.08
CA SER A 124 -1.71 -10.84 -2.41
C SER A 124 -1.97 -9.35 -2.60
N GLY A 125 -3.25 -8.94 -2.59
CA GLY A 125 -3.65 -7.56 -2.76
C GLY A 125 -3.76 -6.80 -1.46
N TYR A 126 -4.40 -5.65 -1.56
CA TYR A 126 -4.61 -4.73 -0.45
C TYR A 126 -6.07 -4.71 -0.03
N TRP A 127 -6.28 -4.44 1.25
CA TRP A 127 -7.60 -4.06 1.72
C TRP A 127 -8.05 -2.76 1.03
N ARG A 128 -9.22 -2.82 0.39
CA ARG A 128 -9.81 -1.72 -0.37
C ARG A 128 -11.10 -1.28 0.30
N THR A 129 -11.32 0.03 0.38
CA THR A 129 -12.63 0.56 0.82
C THR A 129 -13.42 1.14 -0.35
N SER A 130 -14.72 0.89 -0.38
CA SER A 130 -15.63 1.46 -1.36
C SER A 130 -16.29 2.73 -0.88
N PHE A 131 -16.58 3.63 -1.81
CA PHE A 131 -17.42 4.80 -1.57
C PHE A 131 -18.30 5.10 -2.77
N SER A 132 -19.47 5.69 -2.51
CA SER A 132 -20.39 6.13 -3.58
C SER A 132 -20.32 7.63 -3.80
N HIS A 133 -19.98 8.41 -2.76
CA HIS A 133 -20.02 9.88 -2.79
C HIS A 133 -18.82 10.49 -2.05
N THR A 134 -18.48 11.73 -2.37
CA THR A 134 -17.31 12.45 -1.84
C THR A 134 -17.34 12.63 -0.31
N ALA A 135 -18.49 12.94 0.29
CA ALA A 135 -18.59 13.06 1.75
C ALA A 135 -18.18 11.77 2.47
N GLN A 136 -18.54 10.61 1.92
CA GLN A 136 -18.12 9.31 2.44
C GLN A 136 -16.61 9.11 2.25
N LEU A 137 -16.08 9.44 1.07
CA LEU A 137 -14.64 9.36 0.80
C LEU A 137 -13.81 10.16 1.80
N MET A 138 -14.22 11.39 2.12
CA MET A 138 -13.50 12.25 3.09
C MET A 138 -13.37 11.57 4.46
N ALA A 139 -14.48 11.06 5.01
CA ALA A 139 -14.49 10.37 6.29
C ALA A 139 -13.63 9.10 6.27
N LEU A 140 -13.69 8.35 5.15
CA LEU A 140 -12.89 7.15 4.96
C LEU A 140 -11.39 7.45 4.92
N ILE A 141 -10.97 8.50 4.21
CA ILE A 141 -9.57 8.94 4.15
C ILE A 141 -9.09 9.33 5.54
N GLN A 142 -9.85 10.16 6.26
CA GLN A 142 -9.49 10.63 7.60
C GLN A 142 -9.34 9.47 8.58
N ASN A 143 -10.30 8.55 8.62
CA ASN A 143 -10.25 7.38 9.50
C ASN A 143 -9.08 6.45 9.14
N SER A 144 -8.86 6.19 7.85
CA SER A 144 -7.78 5.32 7.39
C SER A 144 -6.41 5.94 7.68
N PHE A 145 -6.26 7.26 7.53
CA PHE A 145 -5.04 7.97 7.88
C PHE A 145 -4.72 7.87 9.38
N GLN A 146 -5.71 8.05 10.26
CA GLN A 146 -5.52 7.90 11.70
C GLN A 146 -5.09 6.49 12.09
N GLN A 147 -5.67 5.45 11.48
CA GLN A 147 -5.26 4.08 11.72
C GLN A 147 -3.88 3.79 11.16
N TRP A 148 -3.58 4.31 9.97
CA TRP A 148 -2.26 4.20 9.36
C TRP A 148 -1.18 4.85 10.25
N LEU A 149 -1.41 6.03 10.82
CA LEU A 149 -0.48 6.68 11.75
C LEU A 149 -0.18 5.82 12.97
N LYS A 150 -1.20 5.21 13.59
CA LYS A 150 -1.02 4.30 14.73
C LYS A 150 -0.18 3.08 14.34
N ASN A 151 -0.46 2.48 13.18
CA ASN A 151 0.30 1.34 12.69
C ASN A 151 1.74 1.73 12.35
N ARG A 152 1.95 2.89 11.73
CA ARG A 152 3.26 3.41 11.36
C ARG A 152 4.13 3.71 12.58
N ALA A 153 3.54 4.26 13.64
CA ALA A 153 4.24 4.48 14.91
C ALA A 153 4.79 3.16 15.51
N ASN A 154 4.11 2.04 15.30
CA ASN A 154 4.57 0.72 15.74
C ASN A 154 5.65 0.11 14.82
N LEU A 155 5.69 0.53 13.54
CA LEU A 155 6.66 0.02 12.55
C LEU A 155 8.04 0.70 12.64
N GLY A 156 8.14 1.91 13.21
CA GLY A 156 9.40 2.67 13.28
C GLY A 156 9.80 3.32 11.95
N THR A 157 10.79 4.22 11.96
CA THR A 157 11.05 5.16 10.85
C THR A 157 12.20 4.80 9.89
N SER A 158 12.91 3.69 10.11
CA SER A 158 14.13 3.32 9.33
C SER A 158 14.21 1.86 8.92
N ALA A 159 13.07 1.20 8.81
CA ALA A 159 12.97 -0.22 8.45
C ALA A 159 12.86 -0.38 6.92
N ASP A 160 13.60 -1.34 6.35
CA ASP A 160 13.41 -1.73 4.96
C ASP A 160 12.16 -2.64 4.79
N PHE A 161 11.87 -3.08 3.56
CA PHE A 161 10.71 -3.94 3.32
C PHE A 161 10.80 -5.30 4.04
N VAL A 162 12.01 -5.81 4.31
CA VAL A 162 12.22 -7.06 5.06
C VAL A 162 11.93 -6.84 6.53
N ASP A 163 12.37 -5.72 7.09
CA ASP A 163 12.06 -5.34 8.47
C ASP A 163 10.55 -5.16 8.68
N HIS A 164 9.85 -4.54 7.72
CA HIS A 164 8.39 -4.44 7.75
C HIS A 164 7.71 -5.82 7.69
N PHE A 165 8.20 -6.72 6.82
CA PHE A 165 7.70 -8.09 6.75
C PHE A 165 7.85 -8.81 8.09
N ILE A 166 9.05 -8.81 8.67
CA ILE A 166 9.35 -9.46 9.96
C ILE A 166 8.48 -8.87 11.06
N ARG A 167 8.33 -7.55 11.14
CA ARG A 167 7.48 -6.91 12.17
C ARG A 167 6.02 -7.34 12.05
N LEU A 168 5.49 -7.41 10.84
CA LEU A 168 4.13 -7.88 10.60
C LEU A 168 4.00 -9.38 10.88
N ALA A 169 5.00 -10.19 10.55
CA ALA A 169 5.05 -11.60 10.92
C ALA A 169 5.04 -11.78 12.45
N LYS A 170 5.81 -10.99 13.21
CA LYS A 170 5.83 -11.03 14.68
C LYS A 170 4.50 -10.70 15.34
N GLN A 171 3.66 -9.90 14.68
CA GLN A 171 2.32 -9.56 15.17
C GLN A 171 1.31 -10.69 14.91
N ARG A 172 1.69 -11.69 14.12
CA ARG A 172 0.88 -12.86 13.77
C ARG A 172 1.43 -14.05 14.54
N ILE A 173 0.76 -14.41 15.63
CA ILE A 173 1.12 -15.58 16.43
C ILE A 173 0.08 -16.68 16.17
N PRO A 174 0.50 -17.93 15.90
CA PRO A 174 -0.41 -19.05 15.64
C PRO A 174 -1.31 -19.34 16.84
N GLU A 175 -0.80 -19.13 18.06
CA GLU A 175 -1.54 -19.29 19.30
C GLU A 175 -0.97 -18.35 20.39
N PRO A 176 -1.73 -18.03 21.46
CA PRO A 176 -1.36 -16.99 22.44
C PRO A 176 -0.02 -17.14 23.16
N SER A 177 0.51 -18.36 23.32
CA SER A 177 1.79 -18.64 23.97
C SER A 177 2.97 -18.74 23.01
N ALA A 178 2.73 -18.67 21.70
CA ALA A 178 3.74 -18.89 20.70
C ALA A 178 4.81 -17.78 20.72
N GLN A 179 6.07 -18.17 20.60
CA GLN A 179 7.19 -17.24 20.51
C GLN A 179 7.83 -17.32 19.14
N MET A 180 7.95 -16.16 18.48
CA MET A 180 8.58 -16.05 17.17
C MET A 180 10.02 -15.55 17.28
N TYR A 181 10.94 -16.27 16.66
CA TYR A 181 12.32 -15.87 16.41
C TYR A 181 12.57 -15.73 14.92
N TYR A 182 13.61 -15.00 14.54
CA TYR A 182 13.98 -14.84 13.14
C TYR A 182 15.49 -14.68 12.96
N LYS A 183 15.95 -15.03 11.76
CA LYS A 183 17.30 -14.78 11.29
C LYS A 183 17.24 -14.21 9.87
N THR A 184 17.86 -13.06 9.67
CA THR A 184 18.00 -12.47 8.34
C THR A 184 19.34 -12.86 7.74
N GLU A 185 19.32 -13.54 6.61
CA GLU A 185 20.51 -13.87 5.82
C GLU A 185 20.64 -12.90 4.63
N LYS A 186 21.64 -13.15 3.77
CA LYS A 186 21.85 -12.32 2.57
C LYS A 186 20.61 -12.29 1.68
N ASP A 187 20.08 -13.48 1.35
CA ASP A 187 19.03 -13.66 0.36
C ASP A 187 17.70 -14.13 0.94
N ASN A 188 17.66 -14.52 2.22
CA ASN A 188 16.48 -15.11 2.86
C ASN A 188 16.22 -14.56 4.27
N VAL A 189 15.03 -14.84 4.76
CA VAL A 189 14.57 -14.65 6.13
C VAL A 189 14.04 -15.99 6.64
N ASP A 190 14.68 -16.50 7.70
CA ASP A 190 14.20 -17.68 8.43
C ASP A 190 13.35 -17.20 9.60
N LEU A 191 12.13 -17.74 9.72
CA LEU A 191 11.28 -17.56 10.88
C LEU A 191 11.14 -18.90 11.60
N SER A 192 11.19 -18.88 12.93
CA SER A 192 10.88 -20.04 13.75
C SER A 192 9.86 -19.70 14.83
N PHE A 193 8.93 -20.61 15.07
CA PHE A 193 7.86 -20.46 16.03
C PHE A 193 7.93 -21.59 17.06
N GLU A 194 8.12 -21.24 18.32
CA GLU A 194 8.11 -22.18 19.45
C GLU A 194 6.73 -22.17 20.11
N MET A 195 6.06 -23.33 20.09
CA MET A 195 4.75 -23.54 20.72
C MET A 195 4.55 -25.00 21.09
N PHE A 196 3.84 -25.29 22.18
CA PHE A 196 3.54 -26.66 22.64
C PHE A 196 4.76 -27.61 22.67
N SER A 197 5.93 -27.13 23.11
CA SER A 197 7.20 -27.87 23.11
C SER A 197 7.73 -28.31 21.73
N HIS A 198 7.20 -27.74 20.65
CA HIS A 198 7.66 -27.95 19.29
C HIS A 198 8.17 -26.64 18.70
N THR A 199 9.15 -26.76 17.80
CA THR A 199 9.65 -25.63 17.01
C THR A 199 9.32 -25.86 15.55
N TYR A 200 8.61 -24.91 14.96
CA TYR A 200 8.26 -24.90 13.55
C TYR A 200 9.11 -23.88 12.82
N TYR A 201 9.39 -24.14 11.54
CA TYR A 201 10.26 -23.31 10.72
C TYR A 201 9.58 -22.98 9.40
N ILE A 202 9.80 -21.76 8.93
CA ILE A 202 9.39 -21.31 7.61
C ILE A 202 10.42 -20.33 7.07
N ASN A 203 10.71 -20.43 5.78
CA ASN A 203 11.72 -19.62 5.10
C ASN A 203 11.06 -18.81 3.99
N PHE A 204 11.49 -17.56 3.84
CA PHE A 204 11.11 -16.70 2.74
C PHE A 204 12.35 -16.10 2.10
N SER A 205 12.48 -16.21 0.78
CA SER A 205 13.49 -15.43 0.07
C SER A 205 13.10 -13.96 0.05
N LYS A 206 14.09 -13.06 0.14
CA LYS A 206 13.86 -11.61 0.04
C LYS A 206 13.25 -11.24 -1.30
N LYS A 207 13.55 -12.00 -2.37
CA LYS A 207 12.93 -11.84 -3.68
C LYS A 207 11.43 -12.15 -3.64
N GLN A 208 11.01 -13.23 -2.99
CA GLN A 208 9.59 -13.55 -2.82
C GLN A 208 8.87 -12.45 -2.04
N ILE A 209 9.45 -11.96 -0.93
CA ILE A 209 8.86 -10.87 -0.14
C ILE A 209 8.75 -9.59 -0.98
N TYR A 210 9.76 -9.29 -1.80
CA TYR A 210 9.75 -8.12 -2.67
C TYR A 210 8.69 -8.20 -3.78
N ASP A 211 8.51 -9.38 -4.39
CA ASP A 211 7.57 -9.58 -5.50
C ASP A 211 6.12 -9.73 -5.02
N ASP A 212 5.90 -10.36 -3.86
CA ASP A 212 4.57 -10.67 -3.31
C ASP A 212 4.56 -10.60 -1.77
N PHE A 213 4.67 -9.38 -1.25
CA PHE A 213 4.76 -9.11 0.19
C PHE A 213 3.56 -9.65 0.98
N TRP A 214 2.34 -9.34 0.54
CA TRP A 214 1.12 -9.76 1.22
C TRP A 214 0.86 -11.25 1.04
N GLY A 215 1.16 -11.81 -0.14
CA GLY A 215 1.08 -13.26 -0.36
C GLY A 215 2.03 -14.04 0.53
N CYS A 216 3.23 -13.53 0.82
CA CYS A 216 4.14 -14.14 1.80
C CYS A 216 3.56 -14.13 3.23
N LEU A 217 2.90 -13.05 3.64
CA LEU A 217 2.22 -12.99 4.96
C LEU A 217 1.01 -13.93 5.00
N ASN A 218 0.23 -14.02 3.93
CA ASN A 218 -0.87 -15.00 3.85
C ASN A 218 -0.34 -16.43 3.90
N HIS A 219 0.75 -16.72 3.19
CA HIS A 219 1.39 -18.04 3.21
C HIS A 219 1.85 -18.42 4.63
N LEU A 220 2.37 -17.45 5.40
CA LEU A 220 2.69 -17.66 6.81
C LEU A 220 1.45 -18.05 7.63
N GLU A 221 0.34 -17.33 7.47
CA GLU A 221 -0.92 -17.64 8.18
C GLU A 221 -1.49 -19.01 7.78
N ASP A 222 -1.40 -19.39 6.50
CA ASP A 222 -1.79 -20.72 6.04
C ASP A 222 -0.96 -21.83 6.71
N GLN A 223 0.34 -21.61 6.93
CA GLN A 223 1.20 -22.57 7.64
C GLN A 223 0.80 -22.73 9.11
N PHE A 224 0.27 -21.68 9.77
CA PHE A 224 -0.20 -21.80 11.14
C PHE A 224 -1.33 -22.83 11.26
N GLY A 225 -2.25 -22.87 10.29
CA GLY A 225 -3.31 -23.87 10.26
C GLY A 225 -2.78 -25.31 10.19
N LEU A 226 -1.68 -25.53 9.47
CA LEU A 226 -1.03 -26.84 9.35
C LEU A 226 -0.25 -27.25 10.60
N TRP A 227 0.32 -26.29 11.34
CA TRP A 227 1.06 -26.59 12.57
C TRP A 227 0.17 -26.85 13.77
N LEU A 228 -1.09 -26.41 13.72
CA LEU A 228 -2.08 -26.58 14.77
C LEU A 228 -3.03 -27.77 14.56
N SER A 229 -2.99 -28.40 13.38
CA SER A 229 -3.78 -29.60 13.03
C SER A 229 -3.10 -30.87 13.51
#